data_AF-A0A147J459-F1
#
_entry.id   AF-A0A147J459-F1
#
_cell.length_a   1.000
_cell.length_b   1.000
_cell.length_c   1.000
_cell.angle_alpha   90.00
_cell.angle_beta   90.00
_cell.angle_gamma   90.00
#
_symmetry.space_group_name_H-M   'P 1'
#
loop_
_entity.id
_entity.type
_entity.pdbx_description
1 polymer ?
#
loop_
_entity_poly.entity_id
_entity_poly.type
_entity_poly.pdbx_seq_one_letter_code
_entity_poly.pdbx_strand_id
1 'polypeptide(L)'
;MRQLFGCLVAMSAMLAGPVSARDAKSDKTNKVVLPDGGASDEIIVRALSLPRDELPVNVRWAPVDNSAINITYERADQFLACAMTKADRDGLRKAVEGPPALASTQYAQGWLISTNWGCYPPRGTFTPWDPGEAGQSFIDRGILLERTLRSFAPDAALTPAQTFDPAVRARFRTVETRHNRYRQNPEMSGYIVAACLVQTQPVLATRLFHAPQGSDLVRGLEQAMLVNSPECLEGVKKLSVEPTTMRLYVVDAFYRWVLAARNVSSLIPKEGV
;
A
#
# COMPACT_ATOMS: atom_id res chain seq x y z
N MET A 1 31.86 36.38 -8.65
CA MET A 1 32.74 35.63 -7.73
C MET A 1 31.94 35.19 -6.52
N ARG A 2 31.43 33.96 -6.51
CA ARG A 2 30.90 33.29 -5.32
C ARG A 2 31.32 31.82 -5.39
N GLN A 3 31.99 31.39 -4.33
CA GLN A 3 32.77 30.15 -4.24
C GLN A 3 31.87 28.91 -4.19
N LEU A 4 32.26 27.91 -4.96
CA LEU A 4 31.79 26.53 -4.90
C LEU A 4 32.46 25.83 -3.71
N PHE A 5 31.67 25.38 -2.73
CA PHE A 5 32.13 24.42 -1.73
C PHE A 5 31.79 23.01 -2.22
N GLY A 6 32.81 22.32 -2.74
CA GLY A 6 32.76 20.88 -3.00
C GLY A 6 33.01 20.11 -1.71
N CYS A 7 32.10 19.20 -1.37
CA CYS A 7 32.33 18.18 -0.35
C CYS A 7 32.69 16.88 -1.05
N LEU A 8 33.97 16.51 -0.93
CA LEU A 8 34.53 15.22 -1.35
C LEU A 8 34.27 14.24 -0.20
N VAL A 9 33.43 13.21 -0.42
CA VAL A 9 33.28 12.11 0.54
C VAL A 9 34.14 10.94 0.07
N ALA A 10 35.11 10.59 0.90
CA ALA A 10 36.05 9.49 0.70
C ALA A 10 35.34 8.13 0.83
N MET A 11 35.54 7.27 -0.16
CA MET A 11 35.02 5.91 -0.22
C MET A 11 36.08 4.96 0.34
N SER A 12 35.90 4.48 1.57
CA SER A 12 36.76 3.46 2.17
C SER A 12 36.47 2.09 1.56
N ALA A 13 37.46 1.52 0.87
CA ALA A 13 37.46 0.14 0.43
C ALA A 13 37.74 -0.80 1.61
N MET A 14 36.78 -1.67 1.95
CA MET A 14 37.05 -2.83 2.80
C MET A 14 37.38 -4.04 1.91
N LEU A 15 38.61 -4.52 2.04
CA LEU A 15 39.09 -5.78 1.46
C LEU A 15 38.49 -6.95 2.25
N ALA A 16 37.69 -7.78 1.58
CA ALA A 16 37.27 -9.07 2.11
C ALA A 16 38.25 -10.16 1.62
N GLY A 17 38.85 -10.89 2.57
CA GLY A 17 39.72 -12.03 2.29
C GLY A 17 38.95 -13.26 1.77
N PRO A 18 39.64 -14.22 1.14
CA PRO A 18 39.01 -15.39 0.55
C PRO A 18 38.60 -16.39 1.64
N VAL A 19 37.30 -16.62 1.79
CA VAL A 19 36.77 -17.78 2.53
C VAL A 19 36.66 -18.93 1.53
N SER A 20 37.55 -19.91 1.66
CA SER A 20 37.36 -21.23 1.06
C SER A 20 36.28 -21.99 1.84
N ALA A 21 35.16 -22.28 1.19
CA ALA A 21 34.15 -23.21 1.70
C ALA A 21 33.92 -24.30 0.64
N ARG A 22 34.02 -25.54 1.12
CA ARG A 22 34.02 -26.80 0.38
C ARG A 22 32.70 -27.01 -0.38
N ASP A 23 32.84 -27.56 -1.58
CA ASP A 23 31.78 -28.13 -2.39
C ASP A 23 30.99 -29.22 -1.63
N ALA A 24 29.71 -28.95 -1.39
CA ALA A 24 28.71 -29.99 -1.17
C ALA A 24 27.69 -29.87 -2.31
N LYS A 25 27.91 -30.69 -3.34
CA LYS A 25 27.05 -30.81 -4.52
C LYS A 25 25.73 -31.48 -4.10
N SER A 26 24.73 -30.69 -3.73
CA SER A 26 23.35 -31.14 -3.62
C SER A 26 22.64 -30.89 -4.95
N ASP A 27 22.73 -31.89 -5.82
CA ASP A 27 21.98 -31.95 -7.07
C ASP A 27 20.53 -32.36 -6.78
N LYS A 28 19.68 -31.37 -6.51
CA LYS A 28 18.22 -31.46 -6.67
C LYS A 28 17.73 -30.11 -7.18
N THR A 29 17.67 -29.97 -8.50
CA THR A 29 16.92 -28.91 -9.18
C THR A 29 15.41 -29.14 -8.99
N ASN A 30 14.95 -29.14 -7.74
CA ASN A 30 13.55 -28.87 -7.46
C ASN A 30 13.36 -27.39 -7.77
N LYS A 31 12.93 -27.08 -9.00
CA LYS A 31 12.50 -25.71 -9.32
C LYS A 31 11.45 -25.34 -8.30
N VAL A 32 11.75 -24.37 -7.45
CA VAL A 32 10.79 -23.78 -6.52
C VAL A 32 9.63 -23.26 -7.36
N VAL A 33 8.53 -24.01 -7.40
CA VAL A 33 7.30 -23.58 -8.05
C VAL A 33 6.63 -22.61 -7.09
N LEU A 34 6.72 -21.34 -7.42
CA LEU A 34 6.05 -20.30 -6.67
C LEU A 34 4.54 -20.47 -6.79
N PRO A 35 3.78 -20.30 -5.70
CA PRO A 35 2.33 -20.43 -5.75
C PRO A 35 1.73 -19.40 -6.71
N ASP A 36 0.87 -19.85 -7.62
CA ASP A 36 0.01 -18.95 -8.39
C ASP A 36 -1.14 -18.44 -7.52
N GLY A 37 -1.65 -17.25 -7.82
CA GLY A 37 -2.71 -16.61 -7.03
C GLY A 37 -4.07 -17.30 -7.08
N GLY A 38 -4.23 -18.36 -7.89
CA GLY A 38 -5.47 -19.12 -8.08
C GLY A 38 -5.65 -20.26 -7.07
N ALA A 39 -4.60 -20.70 -6.38
CA ALA A 39 -4.68 -21.74 -5.35
C ALA A 39 -5.11 -21.18 -3.97
N SER A 40 -5.86 -22.01 -3.23
CA SER A 40 -6.40 -21.76 -1.88
C SER A 40 -5.30 -21.57 -0.81
N ASP A 41 -5.64 -21.51 0.48
CA ASP A 41 -4.83 -21.15 1.68
C ASP A 41 -3.40 -21.73 1.77
N GLU A 42 -3.06 -22.72 0.94
CA GLU A 42 -1.73 -23.26 0.72
C GLU A 42 -0.67 -22.21 0.30
N ILE A 43 -1.09 -21.10 -0.32
CA ILE A 43 -0.19 -19.97 -0.67
C ILE A 43 0.52 -19.42 0.57
N ILE A 44 -0.19 -19.31 1.71
CA ILE A 44 0.33 -18.71 2.94
C ILE A 44 1.43 -19.59 3.52
N VAL A 45 1.16 -20.90 3.60
CA VAL A 45 2.12 -21.87 4.15
C VAL A 45 3.34 -21.95 3.25
N ARG A 46 3.16 -22.06 1.93
CA ARG A 46 4.28 -22.18 1.00
C ARG A 46 5.12 -20.90 0.94
N ALA A 47 4.52 -19.73 0.74
CA ALA A 47 5.25 -18.47 0.61
C ALA A 47 6.07 -18.16 1.88
N LEU A 48 5.52 -18.41 3.08
CA LEU A 48 6.22 -18.22 4.34
C LEU A 48 7.25 -19.33 4.66
N SER A 49 7.10 -20.52 4.06
CA SER A 49 8.00 -21.67 4.29
C SER A 49 9.24 -21.70 3.40
N LEU A 50 9.29 -20.90 2.32
CA LEU A 50 10.45 -20.88 1.42
C LEU A 50 11.70 -20.37 2.15
N PRO A 51 12.85 -21.07 2.04
CA PRO A 51 14.11 -20.59 2.57
C PRO A 51 14.42 -19.18 2.03
N ARG A 52 14.79 -18.25 2.92
CA ARG A 52 14.97 -16.83 2.57
C ARG A 52 16.10 -16.58 1.57
N ASP A 53 17.05 -17.50 1.47
CA ASP A 53 18.18 -17.53 0.56
C ASP A 53 17.81 -18.03 -0.85
N GLU A 54 16.67 -18.72 -0.99
CA GLU A 54 16.14 -19.18 -2.27
C GLU A 54 15.17 -18.17 -2.92
N LEU A 55 14.72 -17.16 -2.16
CA LEU A 55 13.82 -16.14 -2.67
C LEU A 55 14.56 -15.17 -3.62
N PRO A 56 13.95 -14.77 -4.75
CA PRO A 56 14.52 -13.79 -5.67
C PRO A 56 14.79 -12.43 -4.99
N VAL A 57 14.02 -12.14 -3.93
CA VAL A 57 14.12 -10.92 -3.12
C VAL A 57 14.08 -11.33 -1.65
N ASN A 58 15.10 -10.93 -0.88
CA ASN A 58 15.13 -11.14 0.56
C ASN A 58 14.27 -10.08 1.26
N VAL A 59 13.02 -10.43 1.55
CA VAL A 59 12.08 -9.55 2.27
C VAL A 59 12.33 -9.70 3.77
N ARG A 60 12.66 -8.58 4.42
CA ARG A 60 12.74 -8.45 5.87
C ARG A 60 11.58 -7.61 6.35
N TRP A 61 10.73 -8.22 7.18
CA TRP A 61 9.69 -7.50 7.89
C TRP A 61 10.34 -6.66 8.98
N ALA A 62 10.11 -5.35 8.96
CA ALA A 62 10.51 -4.48 10.05
C ALA A 62 9.85 -5.00 11.35
N PRO A 63 10.59 -5.03 12.48
CA PRO A 63 9.98 -5.36 13.76
C PRO A 63 9.03 -4.23 14.13
N VAL A 64 7.75 -4.41 13.83
CA VAL A 64 6.69 -3.53 14.28
C VAL A 64 5.99 -4.16 15.46
N ASP A 65 5.74 -3.33 16.47
CA ASP A 65 4.76 -3.69 17.49
C ASP A 65 3.38 -3.67 16.83
N ASN A 66 2.96 -4.86 16.40
CA ASN A 66 1.66 -5.06 15.76
C ASN A 66 0.52 -4.57 16.67
N SER A 67 0.71 -4.51 18.00
CA SER A 67 -0.35 -4.06 18.91
C SER A 67 -0.69 -2.59 18.71
N ALA A 68 0.30 -1.68 18.71
CA ALA A 68 0.08 -0.24 18.55
C ALA A 68 -0.53 0.10 17.18
N ILE A 69 -0.06 -0.58 16.14
CA ILE A 69 -0.56 -0.43 14.77
C ILE A 69 -1.98 -0.95 14.65
N ASN A 70 -2.27 -2.15 15.16
CA ASN A 70 -3.61 -2.72 15.12
C ASN A 70 -4.60 -1.85 15.91
N ILE A 71 -4.20 -1.32 17.06
CA ILE A 71 -5.01 -0.37 17.83
C ILE A 71 -5.27 0.91 17.01
N THR A 72 -4.25 1.47 16.38
CA THR A 72 -4.40 2.68 15.53
C THR A 72 -5.35 2.40 14.38
N TYR A 73 -5.17 1.26 13.72
CA TYR A 73 -5.99 0.83 12.61
C TYR A 73 -7.45 0.60 13.00
N GLU A 74 -7.68 -0.12 14.10
CA GLU A 74 -9.01 -0.40 14.64
C GLU A 74 -9.72 0.90 15.04
N ARG A 75 -9.02 1.82 15.72
CA ARG A 75 -9.58 3.12 16.11
C ARG A 75 -9.96 3.97 14.89
N ALA A 76 -9.11 4.00 13.88
CA ALA A 76 -9.39 4.70 12.64
C ALA A 76 -10.55 4.06 11.86
N ASP A 77 -10.62 2.72 11.78
CA ASP A 77 -11.75 2.02 11.14
C ASP A 77 -13.08 2.29 11.88
N GLN A 78 -13.09 2.24 13.21
CA GLN A 78 -14.26 2.58 14.03
C GLN A 78 -14.67 4.06 13.84
N PHE A 79 -13.71 4.98 13.86
CA PHE A 79 -13.95 6.39 13.59
C PHE A 79 -14.59 6.57 12.21
N LEU A 80 -14.01 5.99 11.17
CA LEU A 80 -14.47 6.12 9.78
C LEU A 80 -15.82 5.45 9.56
N ALA A 81 -16.09 4.32 10.20
CA ALA A 81 -17.40 3.66 10.17
C ALA A 81 -18.51 4.60 10.65
N CYS A 82 -18.24 5.40 11.69
CA CYS A 82 -19.17 6.41 12.19
C CYS A 82 -19.16 7.68 11.31
N ALA A 83 -17.99 8.23 10.99
CA ALA A 83 -17.85 9.50 10.27
C ALA A 83 -18.43 9.43 8.84
N MET A 84 -18.21 8.34 8.10
CA MET A 84 -18.69 8.21 6.71
C MET A 84 -20.22 8.15 6.57
N THR A 85 -20.94 7.83 7.65
CA THR A 85 -22.42 7.89 7.68
C THR A 85 -22.95 9.32 7.79
N LYS A 86 -22.13 10.24 8.30
CA LYS A 86 -22.47 11.65 8.54
C LYS A 86 -21.80 12.60 7.54
N ALA A 87 -20.73 12.15 6.90
CA ALA A 87 -19.94 12.95 5.98
C ALA A 87 -20.73 13.30 4.72
N ASP A 88 -20.64 14.58 4.32
CA ASP A 88 -21.03 15.02 3.00
C ASP A 88 -20.26 14.24 1.91
N ARG A 89 -20.97 13.82 0.84
CA ARG A 89 -20.39 12.96 -0.19
C ARG A 89 -19.32 13.68 -1.01
N ASP A 90 -19.48 14.97 -1.25
CA ASP A 90 -18.47 15.74 -1.99
C ASP A 90 -17.24 16.02 -1.13
N GLY A 91 -17.42 16.27 0.17
CA GLY A 91 -16.33 16.31 1.14
C GLY A 91 -15.55 14.99 1.19
N LEU A 92 -16.26 13.86 1.26
CA LEU A 92 -15.66 12.53 1.29
C LEU A 92 -14.87 12.22 0.01
N ARG A 93 -15.42 12.54 -1.17
CA ARG A 93 -14.71 12.41 -2.46
C ARG A 93 -13.44 13.23 -2.50
N LYS A 94 -13.48 14.49 -2.05
CA LYS A 94 -12.30 15.35 -2.01
C LYS A 94 -11.21 14.75 -1.12
N ALA A 95 -11.58 14.23 0.06
CA ALA A 95 -10.65 13.61 0.98
C ALA A 95 -10.05 12.31 0.41
N VAL A 96 -10.86 11.44 -0.16
CA VAL A 96 -10.44 10.10 -0.65
C VAL A 96 -9.72 10.19 -1.99
N GLU A 97 -10.34 10.85 -2.96
CA GLU A 97 -10.00 10.72 -4.38
C GLU A 97 -9.06 11.82 -4.87
N GLY A 98 -8.95 12.93 -4.12
CA GLY A 98 -8.01 14.01 -4.41
C GLY A 98 -6.54 13.57 -4.32
N PRO A 99 -5.60 14.37 -4.85
CA PRO A 99 -4.17 14.06 -4.78
C PRO A 99 -3.66 14.08 -3.31
N PRO A 100 -2.86 13.07 -2.87
CA PRO A 100 -2.53 12.84 -1.46
C PRO A 100 -1.99 14.04 -0.66
N ALA A 101 -0.99 14.77 -1.19
CA ALA A 101 -0.43 15.95 -0.51
C ALA A 101 -0.89 17.29 -1.13
N LEU A 102 -2.01 17.30 -1.85
CA LEU A 102 -2.63 18.56 -2.25
C LEU A 102 -3.32 19.19 -1.04
N ALA A 103 -3.04 20.46 -0.76
CA ALA A 103 -3.58 21.18 0.41
C ALA A 103 -5.11 21.08 0.54
N SER A 104 -5.86 21.13 -0.56
CA SER A 104 -7.32 21.00 -0.53
C SER A 104 -7.79 19.57 -0.18
N THR A 105 -7.00 18.55 -0.52
CA THR A 105 -7.28 17.15 -0.17
C THR A 105 -6.99 16.90 1.30
N GLN A 106 -5.84 17.38 1.79
CA GLN A 106 -5.49 17.33 3.22
C GLN A 106 -6.52 18.10 4.05
N TYR A 107 -6.89 19.32 3.65
CA TYR A 107 -7.93 20.07 4.34
C TYR A 107 -9.26 19.30 4.37
N ALA A 108 -9.68 18.67 3.27
CA ALA A 108 -10.90 17.86 3.24
C ALA A 108 -10.82 16.64 4.19
N GLN A 109 -9.66 15.98 4.25
CA GLN A 109 -9.42 14.87 5.18
C GLN A 109 -9.46 15.34 6.65
N GLY A 110 -8.77 16.43 6.98
CA GLY A 110 -8.80 16.95 8.33
C GLY A 110 -10.15 17.54 8.71
N TRP A 111 -10.89 18.11 7.75
CA TRP A 111 -12.26 18.57 7.98
C TRP A 111 -13.19 17.40 8.33
N LEU A 112 -13.05 16.27 7.63
CA LEU A 112 -13.77 15.03 7.96
C LEU A 112 -13.46 14.58 9.39
N ILE A 113 -12.18 14.62 9.80
CA ILE A 113 -11.70 14.30 11.15
C ILE A 113 -12.29 15.25 12.19
N SER A 114 -12.12 16.55 12.02
CA SER A 114 -12.53 17.57 12.99
C SER A 114 -14.05 17.63 13.17
N THR A 115 -14.84 17.53 12.09
CA THR A 115 -16.30 17.59 12.17
C THR A 115 -16.94 16.32 12.75
N ASN A 116 -16.24 15.18 12.69
CA ASN A 116 -16.74 13.91 13.20
C ASN A 116 -16.01 13.44 14.46
N TRP A 117 -15.31 14.34 15.17
CA TRP A 117 -14.49 14.00 16.33
C TRP A 117 -15.19 13.10 17.36
N GLY A 118 -16.50 13.27 17.55
CA GLY A 118 -17.31 12.42 18.44
C GLY A 118 -17.34 10.93 18.08
N CYS A 119 -16.83 10.54 16.91
CA CYS A 119 -16.68 9.16 16.44
C CYS A 119 -15.37 8.49 16.90
N TYR A 120 -14.38 9.21 17.45
CA TYR A 120 -13.10 8.60 17.87
C TYR A 120 -13.23 7.74 19.14
N PRO A 121 -12.62 6.53 19.17
CA PRO A 121 -12.49 5.70 20.36
C PRO A 121 -11.04 5.66 20.91
N PRO A 122 -10.81 5.83 22.22
CA PRO A 122 -11.71 6.52 23.15
C PRO A 122 -11.94 7.95 22.67
N ARG A 123 -13.04 8.58 23.09
CA ARG A 123 -13.27 10.00 22.76
C ARG A 123 -12.08 10.80 23.29
N GLY A 124 -11.28 11.32 22.36
CA GLY A 124 -10.14 12.14 22.76
C GLY A 124 -10.65 13.41 23.45
N THR A 125 -9.90 13.89 24.43
CA THR A 125 -10.27 15.08 25.23
C THR A 125 -10.11 16.38 24.45
N PHE A 126 -9.51 16.35 23.26
CA PHE A 126 -9.20 17.54 22.48
C PHE A 126 -9.47 17.31 21.00
N THR A 127 -10.37 18.11 20.40
CA THR A 127 -10.55 18.20 18.95
C THR A 127 -9.29 18.79 18.31
N PRO A 128 -8.76 18.22 17.21
CA PRO A 128 -7.75 18.89 16.41
C PRO A 128 -8.29 20.26 15.97
N TRP A 129 -7.64 21.34 16.41
CA TRP A 129 -8.08 22.71 16.13
C TRP A 129 -7.80 23.12 14.68
N ASP A 130 -6.81 22.51 14.02
CA ASP A 130 -6.46 22.79 12.62
C ASP A 130 -6.72 21.57 11.71
N PRO A 131 -7.76 21.62 10.86
CA PRO A 131 -7.98 20.64 9.80
C PRO A 131 -6.78 20.45 8.86
N GLY A 132 -5.98 21.49 8.64
CA GLY A 132 -4.78 21.41 7.81
C GLY A 132 -3.73 20.45 8.35
N GLU A 133 -3.57 20.37 9.68
CA GLU A 133 -2.64 19.45 10.34
C GLU A 133 -3.23 18.04 10.46
N ALA A 134 -4.50 17.93 10.87
CA ALA A 134 -5.19 16.65 11.03
C ALA A 134 -5.25 15.85 9.71
N GLY A 135 -5.29 16.55 8.58
CA GLY A 135 -5.39 15.97 7.25
C GLY A 135 -4.10 15.40 6.65
N GLN A 136 -2.96 15.51 7.33
CA GLN A 136 -1.66 15.10 6.78
C GLN A 136 -1.31 13.63 7.04
N SER A 137 -2.11 12.93 7.85
CA SER A 137 -1.86 11.55 8.22
C SER A 137 -2.03 10.60 7.03
N PHE A 138 -0.91 10.03 6.58
CA PHE A 138 -0.87 8.98 5.56
C PHE A 138 -1.66 7.74 6.00
N ILE A 139 -1.58 7.38 7.29
CA ILE A 139 -2.29 6.23 7.85
C ILE A 139 -3.80 6.45 7.76
N ASP A 140 -4.30 7.59 8.25
CA ASP A 140 -5.74 7.88 8.21
C ASP A 140 -6.26 7.91 6.77
N ARG A 141 -5.46 8.42 5.82
CA ARG A 141 -5.81 8.41 4.40
C ARG A 141 -5.96 7.00 3.84
N GLY A 142 -4.99 6.13 4.10
CA GLY A 142 -5.03 4.76 3.57
C GLY A 142 -6.19 3.95 4.17
N ILE A 143 -6.51 4.14 5.45
CA ILE A 143 -7.67 3.51 6.09
C ILE A 143 -8.98 4.08 5.53
N LEU A 144 -9.03 5.40 5.29
CA LEU A 144 -10.16 6.05 4.63
C LEU A 144 -10.40 5.49 3.23
N LEU A 145 -9.35 5.24 2.45
CA LEU A 145 -9.44 4.55 1.15
C LEU A 145 -9.96 3.11 1.28
N GLU A 146 -9.42 2.34 2.23
CA GLU A 146 -9.86 0.95 2.45
C GLU A 146 -11.34 0.89 2.84
N ARG A 147 -11.77 1.75 3.76
CA ARG A 147 -13.17 1.82 4.20
C ARG A 147 -14.09 2.27 3.09
N THR A 148 -13.64 3.20 2.25
CA THR A 148 -14.40 3.64 1.06
C THR A 148 -14.62 2.48 0.09
N LEU A 149 -13.60 1.67 -0.18
CA LEU A 149 -13.76 0.45 -0.99
C LEU A 149 -14.76 -0.51 -0.35
N ARG A 150 -14.60 -0.84 0.95
CA ARG A 150 -15.51 -1.76 1.65
C ARG A 150 -16.96 -1.27 1.65
N SER A 151 -17.18 0.04 1.69
CA SER A 151 -18.52 0.63 1.77
C SER A 151 -19.21 0.78 0.42
N PHE A 152 -18.48 1.18 -0.63
CA PHE A 152 -19.08 1.52 -1.93
C PHE A 152 -18.71 0.58 -3.07
N ALA A 153 -17.74 -0.30 -2.85
CA ALA A 153 -17.34 -1.32 -3.80
C ALA A 153 -16.92 -2.62 -3.08
N PRO A 154 -17.80 -3.22 -2.23
CA PRO A 154 -17.47 -4.45 -1.51
C PRO A 154 -17.22 -5.64 -2.45
N ASP A 155 -17.70 -5.56 -3.69
CA ASP A 155 -17.49 -6.50 -4.78
C ASP A 155 -16.22 -6.20 -5.61
N ALA A 156 -15.40 -5.22 -5.19
CA ALA A 156 -14.18 -4.85 -5.90
C ALA A 156 -13.25 -6.07 -6.03
N ALA A 157 -12.97 -6.42 -7.28
CA ALA A 157 -12.02 -7.44 -7.66
C ALA A 157 -11.35 -7.02 -8.97
N LEU A 158 -10.06 -7.31 -9.08
CA LEU A 158 -9.28 -7.10 -10.30
C LEU A 158 -8.81 -8.43 -10.86
N THR A 159 -8.81 -8.51 -12.18
CA THR A 159 -8.29 -9.66 -12.94
C THR A 159 -7.07 -9.23 -13.78
N PRO A 160 -6.20 -10.17 -14.17
CA PRO A 160 -5.11 -9.87 -15.10
C PRO A 160 -5.61 -9.28 -16.42
N ALA A 161 -6.75 -9.76 -16.94
CA ALA A 161 -7.35 -9.22 -18.15
C ALA A 161 -7.64 -7.72 -18.02
N GLN A 162 -8.10 -7.25 -16.86
CA GLN A 162 -8.37 -5.83 -16.61
C GLN A 162 -7.08 -5.00 -16.44
N THR A 163 -6.11 -5.47 -15.65
CA THR A 163 -4.90 -4.66 -15.36
C THR A 163 -3.91 -4.61 -16.52
N PHE A 164 -3.96 -5.59 -17.43
CA PHE A 164 -3.16 -5.60 -18.66
C PHE A 164 -3.88 -5.03 -19.89
N ASP A 165 -5.19 -4.74 -19.79
CA ASP A 165 -5.94 -4.06 -20.84
C ASP A 165 -5.33 -2.67 -21.15
N PRO A 166 -4.97 -2.38 -22.42
CA PRO A 166 -4.34 -1.10 -22.78
C PRO A 166 -5.19 0.14 -22.46
N ALA A 167 -6.51 0.06 -22.57
CA ALA A 167 -7.41 1.18 -22.29
C ALA A 167 -7.55 1.42 -20.78
N VAL A 168 -7.63 0.36 -19.96
CA VAL A 168 -7.60 0.48 -18.49
C VAL A 168 -6.29 1.12 -18.04
N ARG A 169 -5.15 0.65 -18.57
CA ARG A 169 -3.81 1.21 -18.28
C ARG A 169 -3.70 2.67 -18.65
N ALA A 170 -4.24 3.07 -19.80
CA ALA A 170 -4.26 4.46 -20.22
C ALA A 170 -5.05 5.33 -19.22
N ARG A 171 -6.24 4.90 -18.82
CA ARG A 171 -7.06 5.61 -17.81
C ARG A 171 -6.33 5.75 -16.48
N PHE A 172 -5.75 4.67 -15.98
CA PHE A 172 -4.95 4.67 -14.76
C PHE A 172 -3.82 5.71 -14.84
N ARG A 173 -3.00 5.65 -15.91
CA ARG A 173 -1.87 6.56 -16.10
C ARG A 173 -2.28 8.01 -16.21
N THR A 174 -3.39 8.32 -16.88
CA THR A 174 -3.89 9.70 -17.02
C THR A 174 -4.22 10.34 -15.67
N VAL A 175 -4.82 9.58 -14.76
CA VAL A 175 -5.14 10.06 -13.41
C VAL A 175 -3.87 10.13 -12.56
N GLU A 176 -3.11 9.03 -12.50
CA GLU A 176 -1.97 8.92 -11.59
C GLU A 176 -0.80 9.82 -11.96
N THR A 177 -0.59 10.14 -13.24
CA THR A 177 0.42 11.15 -13.65
C THR A 177 0.14 12.52 -13.03
N ARG A 178 -1.13 12.86 -12.80
CA ARG A 178 -1.50 14.12 -12.12
C ARG A 178 -1.33 14.01 -10.61
N HIS A 179 -1.76 12.90 -10.01
CA HIS A 179 -1.66 12.68 -8.57
C HIS A 179 -0.22 12.58 -8.08
N ASN A 180 0.64 11.91 -8.84
CA ASN A 180 2.04 11.69 -8.50
C ASN A 180 2.86 12.98 -8.37
N ARG A 181 2.40 14.10 -8.93
CA ARG A 181 3.01 15.42 -8.71
C ARG A 181 2.87 15.92 -7.27
N TYR A 182 1.92 15.36 -6.53
CA TYR A 182 1.60 15.68 -5.15
C TYR A 182 1.95 14.54 -4.18
N ARG A 183 2.75 13.56 -4.60
CA ARG A 183 3.33 12.58 -3.67
C ARG A 183 4.73 13.02 -3.33
N GLN A 184 5.06 13.08 -2.03
CA GLN A 184 6.41 13.40 -1.60
C GLN A 184 7.26 12.12 -1.58
N ASN A 185 8.58 12.23 -1.57
CA ASN A 185 9.43 11.07 -1.25
C ASN A 185 9.42 10.88 0.28
N PRO A 186 9.24 9.65 0.82
CA PRO A 186 9.29 8.35 0.13
C PRO A 186 7.94 7.82 -0.41
N GLU A 187 6.83 8.53 -0.22
CA GLU A 187 5.47 8.08 -0.63
C GLU A 187 5.38 7.73 -2.12
N MET A 188 6.03 8.51 -2.97
CA MET A 188 6.06 8.30 -4.41
C MET A 188 6.67 6.94 -4.77
N SER A 189 7.84 6.60 -4.23
CA SER A 189 8.51 5.33 -4.51
C SER A 189 7.70 4.14 -4.02
N GLY A 190 7.18 4.20 -2.79
CA GLY A 190 6.32 3.15 -2.23
C GLY A 190 5.07 2.92 -3.07
N TYR A 191 4.43 4.01 -3.51
CA TYR A 191 3.24 3.94 -4.35
C TYR A 191 3.51 3.38 -5.75
N ILE A 192 4.61 3.76 -6.41
CA ILE A 192 4.97 3.21 -7.73
C ILE A 192 5.15 1.68 -7.67
N VAL A 193 5.86 1.20 -6.65
CA VAL A 193 6.05 -0.23 -6.41
C VAL A 193 4.69 -0.90 -6.21
N ALA A 194 3.85 -0.38 -5.31
CA ALA A 194 2.53 -0.94 -5.06
C ALA A 194 1.62 -0.94 -6.30
N ALA A 195 1.64 0.13 -7.10
CA ALA A 195 0.89 0.22 -8.35
C ALA A 195 1.32 -0.85 -9.37
N CYS A 196 2.63 -1.13 -9.46
CA CYS A 196 3.14 -2.23 -10.28
C CYS A 196 2.69 -3.59 -9.73
N LEU A 197 2.81 -3.82 -8.41
CA LEU A 197 2.41 -5.08 -7.77
C LEU A 197 0.92 -5.36 -7.93
N VAL A 198 0.04 -4.36 -7.84
CA VAL A 198 -1.39 -4.52 -8.12
C VAL A 198 -1.64 -4.85 -9.58
N GLN A 199 -0.86 -4.26 -10.50
CA GLN A 199 -0.98 -4.55 -11.92
C GLN A 199 -0.59 -6.01 -12.24
N THR A 200 0.53 -6.48 -11.70
CA THR A 200 1.10 -7.81 -11.98
C THR A 200 0.42 -8.92 -11.17
N GLN A 201 -0.04 -8.63 -9.95
CA GLN A 201 -0.67 -9.58 -9.02
C GLN A 201 -2.09 -9.15 -8.60
N PRO A 202 -3.02 -8.85 -9.52
CA PRO A 202 -4.33 -8.28 -9.19
C PRO A 202 -5.21 -9.20 -8.34
N VAL A 203 -5.06 -10.51 -8.49
CA VAL A 203 -5.80 -11.51 -7.70
C VAL A 203 -5.30 -11.51 -6.25
N LEU A 204 -3.98 -11.47 -6.03
CA LEU A 204 -3.41 -11.38 -4.67
C LEU A 204 -3.75 -10.04 -4.01
N ALA A 205 -3.69 -8.93 -4.76
CA ALA A 205 -4.12 -7.62 -4.27
C ALA A 205 -5.60 -7.60 -3.86
N THR A 206 -6.47 -8.23 -4.66
CA THR A 206 -7.89 -8.40 -4.32
C THR A 206 -8.06 -9.19 -3.02
N ARG A 207 -7.36 -10.32 -2.88
CA ARG A 207 -7.40 -11.13 -1.65
C ARG A 207 -6.86 -10.36 -0.44
N LEU A 208 -5.81 -9.57 -0.63
CA LEU A 208 -5.19 -8.77 0.43
C LEU A 208 -6.16 -7.71 0.94
N PHE A 209 -6.86 -7.02 0.04
CA PHE A 209 -7.90 -6.06 0.40
C PHE A 209 -9.00 -6.71 1.27
N HIS A 210 -9.48 -7.88 0.89
CA HIS A 210 -10.52 -8.61 1.63
C HIS A 210 -10.03 -9.24 2.94
N ALA A 211 -8.73 -9.50 3.07
CA ALA A 211 -8.15 -10.10 4.26
C ALA A 211 -8.29 -9.17 5.50
N PRO A 212 -8.53 -9.73 6.70
CA PRO A 212 -8.50 -8.98 7.94
C PRO A 212 -7.11 -8.39 8.20
N GLN A 213 -7.05 -7.12 8.59
CA GLN A 213 -5.79 -6.46 8.92
C GLN A 213 -5.07 -7.16 10.07
N GLY A 214 -3.74 -7.22 10.01
CA GLY A 214 -2.92 -7.83 11.05
C GLY A 214 -2.94 -9.36 11.09
N SER A 215 -3.69 -10.01 10.20
CA SER A 215 -3.67 -11.47 10.06
C SER A 215 -2.39 -11.98 9.39
N ASP A 216 -1.98 -13.22 9.69
CA ASP A 216 -0.88 -13.87 9.00
C ASP A 216 -1.13 -14.03 7.49
N LEU A 217 -2.41 -14.09 7.09
CA LEU A 217 -2.83 -14.07 5.69
C LEU A 217 -2.34 -12.81 4.96
N VAL A 218 -2.48 -11.62 5.57
CA VAL A 218 -2.00 -10.36 4.96
C VAL A 218 -0.50 -10.43 4.69
N ARG A 219 0.28 -10.85 5.70
CA ARG A 219 1.75 -10.98 5.56
C ARG A 219 2.14 -11.99 4.48
N GLY A 220 1.45 -13.14 4.43
CA GLY A 220 1.67 -14.15 3.40
C GLY A 220 1.37 -13.62 1.99
N LEU A 221 0.26 -12.88 1.83
CA LEU A 221 -0.12 -12.26 0.56
C LEU A 221 0.87 -11.17 0.11
N GLU A 222 1.31 -10.30 1.02
CA GLU A 222 2.33 -9.29 0.73
C GLU A 222 3.65 -9.93 0.31
N GLN A 223 4.09 -10.97 1.03
CA GLN A 223 5.29 -11.72 0.66
C GLN A 223 5.15 -12.35 -0.73
N ALA A 224 4.01 -12.98 -1.00
CA ALA A 224 3.74 -13.60 -2.30
C ALA A 224 3.74 -12.55 -3.43
N MET A 225 3.15 -11.37 -3.22
CA MET A 225 3.17 -10.28 -4.19
C MET A 225 4.60 -9.83 -4.51
N LEU A 226 5.44 -9.65 -3.48
CA LEU A 226 6.83 -9.21 -3.65
C LEU A 226 7.71 -10.27 -4.34
N VAL A 227 7.56 -11.53 -3.95
CA VAL A 227 8.34 -12.65 -4.49
C VAL A 227 7.96 -12.97 -5.94
N ASN A 228 6.67 -12.88 -6.27
CA ASN A 228 6.15 -13.18 -7.61
C ASN A 228 6.23 -11.99 -8.58
N SER A 229 6.81 -10.85 -8.18
CA SER A 229 6.94 -9.67 -9.04
C SER A 229 8.26 -8.93 -8.84
N PRO A 230 9.41 -9.60 -9.01
CA PRO A 230 10.72 -8.98 -8.87
C PRO A 230 10.94 -7.81 -9.86
N GLU A 231 10.24 -7.79 -11.00
CA GLU A 231 10.27 -6.71 -11.98
C GLU A 231 9.76 -5.37 -11.42
N CYS A 232 8.86 -5.41 -10.42
CA CYS A 232 8.35 -4.20 -9.77
C CYS A 232 9.33 -3.59 -8.76
N LEU A 233 10.42 -4.29 -8.44
CA LEU A 233 11.37 -3.93 -7.41
C LEU A 233 12.70 -3.42 -8.00
N GLU A 234 12.78 -3.21 -9.31
CA GLU A 234 13.94 -2.62 -10.00
C GLU A 234 15.28 -3.31 -9.67
N GLY A 235 15.26 -4.63 -9.43
CA GLY A 235 16.47 -5.40 -9.11
C GLY A 235 16.94 -5.31 -7.65
N VAL A 236 16.14 -4.72 -6.74
CA VAL A 236 16.44 -4.71 -5.30
C VAL A 236 16.45 -6.14 -4.75
N LYS A 237 17.61 -6.57 -4.23
CA LYS A 237 17.81 -7.92 -3.67
C LYS A 237 17.43 -8.04 -2.19
N LYS A 238 17.40 -6.93 -1.46
CA LYS A 238 17.09 -6.86 -0.02
C LYS A 238 16.10 -5.74 0.21
N LEU A 239 14.93 -6.10 0.71
CA LEU A 239 13.85 -5.15 0.95
C LEU A 239 13.46 -5.20 2.42
N SER A 240 13.44 -4.04 3.08
CA SER A 240 12.84 -3.90 4.40
C SER A 240 11.45 -3.34 4.24
N VAL A 241 10.44 -4.06 4.70
CA VAL A 241 9.02 -3.70 4.52
C VAL A 241 8.39 -3.51 5.90
N GLU A 242 7.76 -2.35 6.09
CA GLU A 242 6.82 -2.16 7.18
C GLU A 242 5.42 -2.59 6.67
N PRO A 243 4.81 -3.65 7.23
CA PRO A 243 3.58 -4.26 6.72
C PRO A 243 2.43 -3.27 6.54
N THR A 244 2.23 -2.37 7.49
CA THR A 244 1.09 -1.44 7.48
C THR A 244 1.18 -0.49 6.31
N THR A 245 2.33 0.15 6.17
CA THR A 245 2.63 1.10 5.10
C THR A 245 2.54 0.40 3.75
N MET A 246 3.04 -0.83 3.63
CA MET A 246 2.92 -1.64 2.42
C MET A 246 1.45 -1.88 2.05
N ARG A 247 0.62 -2.35 3.00
CA ARG A 247 -0.81 -2.51 2.77
C ARG A 247 -1.46 -1.21 2.32
N LEU A 248 -1.19 -0.09 3.00
CA LEU A 248 -1.83 1.19 2.66
C LEU A 248 -1.46 1.64 1.24
N TYR A 249 -0.21 1.44 0.79
CA TYR A 249 0.15 1.68 -0.61
C TYR A 249 -0.57 0.73 -1.58
N VAL A 250 -0.66 -0.57 -1.24
CA VAL A 250 -1.37 -1.56 -2.07
C VAL A 250 -2.85 -1.23 -2.16
N VAL A 251 -3.49 -0.80 -1.07
CA VAL A 251 -4.90 -0.39 -1.04
C VAL A 251 -5.13 0.88 -1.86
N ASP A 252 -4.27 1.89 -1.74
CA ASP A 252 -4.35 3.11 -2.57
C ASP A 252 -4.23 2.72 -4.05
N ALA A 253 -3.21 1.93 -4.41
CA ALA A 253 -3.04 1.45 -5.78
C ALA A 253 -4.25 0.63 -6.28
N PHE A 254 -4.77 -0.27 -5.45
CA PHE A 254 -5.94 -1.09 -5.74
C PHE A 254 -7.18 -0.23 -5.99
N TYR A 255 -7.43 0.78 -5.15
CA TYR A 255 -8.49 1.77 -5.34
C TYR A 255 -8.42 2.42 -6.74
N ARG A 256 -7.23 2.90 -7.11
CA ARG A 256 -7.01 3.59 -8.39
C ARG A 256 -7.17 2.65 -9.60
N TRP A 257 -6.72 1.41 -9.48
CA TRP A 257 -6.97 0.39 -10.51
C TRP A 257 -8.44 0.02 -10.64
N VAL A 258 -9.19 -0.08 -9.53
CA VAL A 258 -10.63 -0.35 -9.54
C VAL A 258 -11.41 0.76 -10.25
N LEU A 259 -11.10 2.04 -9.96
CA LEU A 259 -11.66 3.18 -10.69
C LEU A 259 -11.42 3.08 -12.20
N ALA A 260 -10.16 2.81 -12.60
CA ALA A 260 -9.77 2.69 -13.99
C ALA A 260 -10.46 1.50 -14.68
N ALA A 261 -10.56 0.35 -14.01
CA ALA A 261 -11.19 -0.86 -14.53
C ALA A 261 -12.70 -0.67 -14.73
N ARG A 262 -13.38 -0.05 -13.75
CA ARG A 262 -14.82 0.26 -13.82
C ARG A 262 -15.15 1.46 -14.73
N ASN A 263 -14.13 2.20 -15.17
CA ASN A 263 -14.29 3.42 -15.96
C ASN A 263 -15.19 4.46 -15.30
N VAL A 264 -15.00 4.68 -13.99
CA VAL A 264 -15.74 5.68 -13.21
C VAL A 264 -14.76 6.71 -12.64
N SER A 265 -15.22 7.95 -12.47
CA SER A 265 -14.41 8.99 -11.84
C SER A 265 -14.40 8.88 -10.31
N SER A 266 -15.40 8.21 -9.72
CA SER A 266 -15.55 8.04 -8.29
C SER A 266 -16.26 6.72 -7.96
N LEU A 267 -15.87 6.07 -6.85
CA LEU A 267 -16.64 4.96 -6.28
C LEU A 267 -17.72 5.46 -5.32
N ILE A 268 -17.60 6.69 -4.83
CA ILE A 268 -18.55 7.29 -3.89
C ILE A 268 -19.73 7.85 -4.72
N PRO A 269 -20.99 7.46 -4.44
CA PRO A 269 -22.16 7.96 -5.17
C PRO A 269 -22.44 9.44 -4.87
N LYS A 270 -23.14 10.13 -5.81
CA LYS A 270 -23.46 11.58 -5.66
C LYS A 270 -24.54 11.81 -4.61
N GLU A 271 -25.44 10.86 -4.47
CA GLU A 271 -26.57 10.90 -3.55
C GLU A 271 -26.42 9.79 -2.51
N GLY A 272 -27.05 9.96 -1.34
CA GLY A 272 -27.18 8.89 -0.36
C GLY A 272 -28.03 7.74 -0.92
N VAL A 273 -27.76 6.52 -0.47
CA VAL A 273 -28.65 5.37 -0.68
C VAL A 273 -29.88 5.52 0.20
#